data_AF-A0A1S9MIU7-F1
#
_entry.id   AF-A0A1S9MIU7-F1
#
_cell.length_a   1.000
_cell.length_b   1.000
_cell.length_c   1.000
_cell.angle_alpha   90.00
_cell.angle_beta   90.00
_cell.angle_gamma   90.00
#
_symmetry.space_group_name_H-M   'P 1'
#
loop_
_entity.id
_entity.type
_entity.pdbx_description
1 polymer ?
#
loop_
_entity_poly.entity_id
_entity_poly.type
_entity_poly.pdbx_seq_one_letter_code
_entity_poly.pdbx_strand_id
1 'polypeptide(L)'
;MRLPLVGAAASSGRKTLWWVRAALGALGVAALGYALFGFLANVPPAQLIGVAAWLAVALLVHDGMLVPVTTVVGSGLSRFTFGLSPVQQGIVRGALLVGAVATLVAAPLIRAQQVLQPRGPGSGVNNTVLQGDYALALGVFWVVLAVAAAVVVAAVGLYGRRSKVRKIRS
;
A
#
# COMPACT_ATOMS: atom_id res chain seq x y z
N MET A 1 15.47 16.90 48.39
CA MET A 1 14.14 16.73 47.77
C MET A 1 14.33 15.97 46.47
N ARG A 2 14.06 14.66 46.44
CA ARG A 2 14.26 13.78 45.28
C ARG A 2 12.91 13.56 44.59
N LEU A 3 12.82 13.85 43.30
CA LEU A 3 11.66 13.51 42.46
C LEU A 3 12.00 12.26 41.63
N PRO A 4 11.42 11.08 41.92
CA PRO A 4 11.40 9.96 40.98
C PRO A 4 10.13 9.99 40.12
N LEU A 5 10.12 9.14 39.08
CA LEU A 5 8.96 8.64 38.30
C LEU A 5 8.71 9.24 36.89
N VAL A 6 9.73 9.28 36.04
CA VAL A 6 9.57 9.28 34.55
C VAL A 6 10.21 8.02 33.93
N GLY A 7 10.20 6.89 34.66
CA GLY A 7 10.82 5.63 34.22
C GLY A 7 9.85 4.53 33.78
N ALA A 8 8.64 4.50 34.33
CA ALA A 8 7.77 3.32 34.20
C ALA A 8 7.07 3.21 32.84
N ALA A 9 6.53 4.32 32.31
CA ALA A 9 5.71 4.31 31.08
C ALA A 9 6.51 4.03 29.80
N ALA A 10 7.79 4.40 29.75
CA ALA A 10 8.65 4.14 28.59
C ALA A 10 9.09 2.66 28.47
N SER A 11 9.01 1.90 29.57
CA SER A 11 9.44 0.50 29.63
C SER A 11 8.39 -0.48 29.12
N SER A 12 7.10 -0.19 29.37
CA SER A 12 5.97 -1.02 28.94
C SER A 12 5.81 -1.00 27.42
N GLY A 13 5.85 0.18 26.79
CA GLY A 13 5.74 0.32 25.33
C GLY A 13 6.85 -0.41 24.56
N ARG A 14 8.07 -0.47 25.11
CA ARG A 14 9.21 -1.17 24.50
C ARG A 14 9.04 -2.70 24.55
N LYS A 15 8.55 -3.22 25.68
CA LYS A 15 8.23 -4.65 25.85
C LYS A 15 7.06 -5.06 24.96
N THR A 16 5.99 -4.28 24.90
CA THR A 16 4.85 -4.53 24.02
C THR A 16 5.26 -4.54 22.55
N LEU A 17 6.06 -3.56 22.10
CA LEU A 17 6.56 -3.52 20.72
C LEU A 17 7.43 -4.74 20.38
N TRP A 18 8.27 -5.20 21.32
CA TRP A 18 9.09 -6.39 21.15
C TRP A 18 8.22 -7.65 21.01
N TRP A 19 7.20 -7.81 21.86
CA TRP A 19 6.27 -8.94 21.77
C TRP A 19 5.46 -8.94 20.49
N VAL A 20 4.97 -7.78 20.05
CA VAL A 20 4.26 -7.66 18.76
C VAL A 20 5.16 -8.07 17.60
N ARG A 21 6.42 -7.62 17.59
CA ARG A 21 7.41 -8.01 16.57
C ARG A 21 7.73 -9.50 16.63
N ALA A 22 7.93 -10.05 17.83
CA ALA A 22 8.19 -11.48 18.02
C ALA A 22 7.00 -12.33 17.56
N ALA A 23 5.77 -11.92 17.90
CA ALA A 23 4.56 -12.60 17.47
C ALA A 23 4.38 -12.54 15.94
N LEU A 24 4.58 -11.38 15.32
CA LEU A 24 4.56 -11.22 13.87
C LEU A 24 5.65 -12.07 13.19
N GLY A 25 6.86 -12.10 13.77
CA GLY A 25 7.96 -12.93 13.27
C GLY A 25 7.64 -14.42 13.37
N ALA A 26 7.14 -14.87 14.52
CA ALA A 26 6.74 -16.25 14.73
C ALA A 26 5.61 -16.67 13.79
N LEU A 27 4.60 -15.81 13.61
CA LEU A 27 3.48 -16.05 12.71
C LEU A 27 3.94 -16.09 11.24
N GLY A 28 4.87 -15.21 10.85
CA GLY A 28 5.49 -15.24 9.52
C GLY A 28 6.28 -16.52 9.27
N VAL A 29 7.09 -16.96 10.24
CA VAL A 29 7.87 -18.20 10.15
C VAL A 29 6.93 -19.42 10.10
N ALA A 30 5.87 -19.43 10.90
CA ALA A 30 4.87 -20.50 10.87
C ALA A 30 4.16 -20.58 9.52
N ALA A 31 3.74 -19.43 8.96
CA ALA A 31 3.12 -19.36 7.64
C ALA A 31 4.07 -19.82 6.52
N LEU A 32 5.34 -19.40 6.56
CA LEU A 32 6.37 -19.86 5.63
C LEU A 32 6.61 -21.37 5.74
N GLY A 33 6.71 -21.90 6.95
CA GLY A 33 6.87 -23.33 7.20
C GLY A 33 5.70 -24.14 6.66
N TYR A 34 4.47 -23.68 6.90
CA TYR A 34 3.25 -24.31 6.37
C TYR A 34 3.23 -24.30 4.84
N ALA A 35 3.54 -23.16 4.22
CA ALA A 35 3.60 -23.05 2.76
C ALA A 35 4.68 -23.95 2.16
N LEU A 36 5.88 -24.00 2.76
CA LEU A 36 6.97 -24.85 2.29
C LEU A 36 6.65 -26.34 2.45
N PHE A 37 6.05 -26.71 3.58
CA PHE A 37 5.58 -28.08 3.81
C PHE A 37 4.53 -28.49 2.77
N GLY A 38 3.51 -27.65 2.54
CA GLY A 38 2.50 -27.90 1.52
C GLY A 38 3.10 -27.97 0.11
N PHE A 39 4.07 -27.12 -0.19
CA PHE A 39 4.78 -27.13 -1.46
C PHE A 39 5.55 -28.44 -1.67
N LEU A 40 6.36 -28.88 -0.70
CA LEU A 40 7.14 -30.11 -0.81
C LEU A 40 6.26 -31.37 -0.83
N ALA A 41 5.11 -31.35 -0.15
CA ALA A 41 4.18 -32.47 -0.13
C ALA A 41 3.41 -32.66 -1.45
N ASN A 42 3.19 -31.57 -2.21
CA ASN A 42 2.28 -31.58 -3.38
C ASN A 42 2.98 -31.35 -4.72
N VAL A 43 4.24 -30.90 -4.74
CA VAL A 43 4.95 -30.57 -5.98
C VAL A 43 5.90 -31.71 -6.38
N PRO A 44 5.72 -32.31 -7.58
CA PRO A 44 6.63 -33.33 -8.08
C PRO A 44 8.08 -32.82 -8.20
N PRO A 45 9.10 -33.64 -7.88
CA PRO A 45 10.51 -33.23 -7.96
C PRO A 45 10.92 -32.66 -9.33
N ALA A 46 10.36 -33.21 -10.41
CA ALA A 46 10.61 -32.75 -11.78
C ALA A 46 10.18 -31.30 -12.04
N GLN A 47 9.22 -30.76 -11.27
CA GLN A 47 8.74 -29.38 -11.40
C GLN A 47 9.56 -28.38 -10.59
N LEU A 48 10.41 -28.84 -9.65
CA LEU A 48 11.20 -27.97 -8.79
C LEU A 48 12.15 -27.07 -9.58
N ILE A 49 12.70 -27.57 -10.69
CA ILE A 49 13.56 -26.77 -11.58
C ILE A 49 12.76 -25.62 -12.20
N GLY A 50 11.55 -25.89 -12.66
CA GLY A 50 10.65 -24.88 -13.21
C GLY A 50 10.26 -23.83 -12.17
N VAL A 51 9.98 -24.25 -10.93
CA VAL A 51 9.69 -23.34 -9.83
C VAL A 51 10.90 -22.50 -9.46
N ALA A 52 12.10 -23.09 -9.40
CA ALA A 52 13.33 -22.36 -9.11
C ALA A 52 13.62 -21.31 -10.20
N ALA A 53 13.44 -21.67 -11.48
CA ALA A 53 13.57 -20.73 -12.59
C ALA A 53 12.52 -19.61 -12.50
N TRP A 54 11.26 -19.95 -12.20
CA TRP A 54 10.20 -18.97 -12.01
C TRP A 54 10.48 -18.03 -10.83
N LEU A 55 10.96 -18.54 -9.69
CA LEU A 55 11.37 -17.75 -8.54
C LEU A 55 12.51 -16.81 -8.90
N ALA A 56 13.54 -17.29 -9.61
CA ALA A 56 14.65 -16.46 -10.03
C ALA A 56 14.19 -15.30 -10.92
N VAL A 57 13.32 -15.57 -11.89
CA VAL A 57 12.72 -14.54 -12.74
C VAL A 57 11.84 -13.60 -11.92
N ALA A 58 11.02 -14.12 -11.00
CA ALA A 58 10.18 -13.31 -10.14
C ALA A 58 11.00 -12.38 -9.25
N LEU A 59 12.10 -12.86 -8.64
CA LEU A 59 13.03 -12.02 -7.88
C LEU A 59 13.67 -10.95 -8.76
N LEU A 60 14.17 -11.34 -9.94
CA LEU A 60 14.81 -10.40 -10.86
C LEU A 60 13.84 -9.30 -11.30
N VAL A 61 12.60 -9.65 -11.63
CA VAL A 61 11.56 -8.68 -11.99
C VAL A 61 11.17 -7.84 -10.78
N HIS A 62 10.99 -8.44 -9.61
CA HIS A 62 10.62 -7.74 -8.40
C HIS A 62 11.69 -6.71 -8.02
N ASP A 63 12.94 -7.13 -7.83
CA ASP A 63 14.02 -6.25 -7.38
C ASP A 63 14.52 -5.34 -8.50
N GLY A 64 14.61 -5.87 -9.72
CA GLY A 64 15.09 -5.15 -10.89
C GLY A 64 14.11 -4.10 -11.42
N MET A 65 12.79 -4.27 -11.23
CA MET A 65 11.81 -3.26 -11.64
C MET A 65 11.24 -2.47 -10.47
N LEU A 66 10.89 -3.09 -9.34
CA LEU A 66 10.25 -2.34 -8.26
C LEU A 66 11.21 -1.38 -7.60
N VAL A 67 12.49 -1.73 -7.40
CA VAL A 67 13.43 -0.79 -6.77
C VAL A 67 13.61 0.47 -7.64
N PRO A 68 13.90 0.38 -8.95
CA PRO A 68 13.99 1.57 -9.79
C PRO A 68 12.67 2.34 -9.87
N VAL A 69 11.55 1.66 -10.09
CA VAL A 69 10.24 2.32 -10.23
C VAL A 69 9.86 3.04 -8.94
N THR A 70 9.97 2.37 -7.78
CA THR A 70 9.65 3.00 -6.49
C THR A 70 10.62 4.12 -6.15
N THR A 71 11.88 4.02 -6.55
CA THR A 71 12.88 5.10 -6.39
C THR A 71 12.54 6.31 -7.26
N VAL A 72 12.17 6.10 -8.53
CA VAL A 72 11.76 7.18 -9.45
C VAL A 72 10.46 7.82 -8.96
N VAL A 73 9.46 7.02 -8.59
CA VAL A 73 8.19 7.51 -8.04
C VAL A 73 8.40 8.27 -6.73
N GLY A 74 9.21 7.73 -5.82
CA GLY A 74 9.51 8.36 -4.53
C GLY A 74 10.30 9.67 -4.67
N SER A 75 11.27 9.71 -5.58
CA SER A 75 12.04 10.92 -5.88
C SER A 75 11.18 11.98 -6.58
N GLY A 76 10.36 11.58 -7.55
CA GLY A 76 9.36 12.45 -8.18
C GLY A 76 8.39 13.03 -7.16
N LEU A 77 7.82 12.19 -6.30
CA LEU A 77 6.91 12.61 -5.22
C LEU A 77 7.60 13.57 -4.26
N SER A 78 8.87 13.35 -3.93
CA SER A 78 9.65 14.25 -3.06
C SER A 78 9.84 15.63 -3.71
N ARG A 79 10.02 15.70 -5.04
CA ARG A 79 10.05 16.96 -5.78
C ARG A 79 8.69 17.64 -5.81
N PHE A 80 7.60 16.90 -6.08
CA PHE A 80 6.24 17.46 -6.14
C PHE A 80 5.72 17.95 -4.78
N THR A 81 6.22 17.36 -3.69
CA THR A 81 5.85 17.74 -2.32
C THR A 81 6.85 18.68 -1.66
N PHE A 82 7.83 19.17 -2.43
CA PHE A 82 8.82 20.13 -1.96
C PHE A 82 8.12 21.44 -1.55
N GLY A 83 8.25 21.82 -0.27
CA GLY A 83 7.57 22.98 0.31
C GLY A 83 6.31 22.66 1.14
N LEU A 84 5.84 21.41 1.13
CA LEU A 84 4.78 20.96 2.05
C LEU A 84 5.35 20.66 3.45
N SER A 85 4.54 20.90 4.49
CA SER A 85 4.88 20.51 5.86
C SER A 85 4.87 18.98 6.03
N PRO A 86 5.53 18.41 7.06
CA PRO A 86 5.57 16.96 7.28
C PRO A 86 4.18 16.31 7.37
N VAL A 87 3.20 17.02 7.96
CA VAL A 87 1.82 16.56 8.05
C VAL A 87 1.16 16.48 6.67
N GLN A 88 1.37 17.49 5.83
CA GLN A 88 0.85 17.51 4.46
C GLN A 88 1.49 16.42 3.59
N GLN A 89 2.79 16.17 3.72
CA GLN A 89 3.46 15.05 3.07
C GLN A 89 2.89 13.70 3.51
N GLY A 90 2.58 13.55 4.81
CA GLY A 90 1.91 12.36 5.35
C GLY A 90 0.54 12.10 4.73
N ILE A 91 -0.26 13.15 4.52
CA ILE A 91 -1.58 13.05 3.86
C ILE A 91 -1.42 12.53 2.42
N VAL A 92 -0.49 13.10 1.65
CA VAL A 92 -0.25 12.67 0.26
C VAL A 92 0.21 11.20 0.21
N ARG A 93 1.14 10.80 1.08
CA ARG A 93 1.60 9.41 1.17
C ARG A 93 0.46 8.45 1.55
N GLY A 94 -0.39 8.84 2.50
CA GLY A 94 -1.56 8.07 2.91
C GLY A 94 -2.56 7.89 1.77
N ALA A 95 -2.88 8.97 1.05
CA ALA A 95 -3.75 8.91 -0.12
C ALA A 95 -3.19 8.00 -1.23
N LEU A 96 -1.89 8.10 -1.52
CA LEU A 96 -1.24 7.21 -2.49
C LEU A 96 -1.27 5.74 -2.06
N LEU A 97 -1.09 5.46 -0.76
CA LEU A 97 -1.18 4.10 -0.23
C LEU A 97 -2.60 3.54 -0.39
N VAL A 98 -3.62 4.33 -0.04
CA VAL A 98 -5.03 3.95 -0.23
C VAL A 98 -5.34 3.69 -1.70
N GLY A 99 -4.86 4.56 -2.59
CA GLY A 99 -5.00 4.41 -4.03
C GLY A 99 -4.33 3.15 -4.57
N ALA A 100 -3.11 2.86 -4.09
CA ALA A 100 -2.37 1.65 -4.47
C ALA A 100 -3.09 0.38 -4.02
N VAL A 101 -3.60 0.33 -2.78
CA VAL A 101 -4.36 -0.81 -2.26
C VAL A 101 -5.65 -1.02 -3.06
N ALA A 102 -6.40 0.05 -3.33
CA ALA A 102 -7.62 -0.03 -4.15
C ALA A 102 -7.31 -0.53 -5.57
N THR A 103 -6.20 -0.09 -6.17
CA THR A 103 -5.74 -0.54 -7.48
C THR A 103 -5.34 -2.01 -7.45
N LEU A 104 -4.65 -2.47 -6.41
CA LEU A 104 -4.25 -3.87 -6.24
C LEU A 104 -5.46 -4.81 -6.17
N VAL A 105 -6.54 -4.37 -5.52
CA VAL A 105 -7.81 -5.11 -5.45
C VAL A 105 -8.58 -5.03 -6.77
N ALA A 106 -8.63 -3.85 -7.40
CA ALA A 106 -9.39 -3.64 -8.63
C ALA A 106 -8.74 -4.30 -9.86
N ALA A 107 -7.41 -4.40 -9.91
CA ALA A 107 -6.68 -4.97 -11.05
C ALA A 107 -7.14 -6.38 -11.44
N PRO A 108 -7.22 -7.39 -10.53
CA PRO A 108 -7.74 -8.70 -10.89
C PRO A 108 -9.22 -8.67 -11.29
N LEU A 109 -10.04 -7.79 -10.69
CA LEU A 109 -11.46 -7.63 -11.06
C LEU A 109 -11.61 -7.08 -12.48
N ILE A 110 -10.78 -6.11 -12.87
CA ILE A 110 -10.73 -5.57 -14.24
C ILE A 110 -10.34 -6.68 -15.23
N ARG A 111 -9.32 -7.48 -14.91
CA ARG A 111 -8.90 -8.61 -15.77
C ARG A 111 -9.98 -9.67 -15.86
N ALA A 112 -10.64 -10.01 -14.76
CA ALA A 112 -11.77 -10.93 -14.75
C ALA A 112 -12.92 -10.42 -15.63
N GLN A 113 -13.29 -9.13 -15.51
CA GLN A 113 -14.31 -8.51 -16.36
C GLN A 113 -13.95 -8.58 -17.84
N GLN A 114 -12.68 -8.29 -18.21
CA GLN A 114 -12.23 -8.34 -19.61
C GLN A 114 -12.32 -9.73 -20.23
N VAL A 115 -12.07 -10.78 -19.44
CA VAL A 115 -12.11 -12.18 -19.91
C VAL A 115 -13.53 -12.74 -19.91
N LEU A 116 -14.32 -12.42 -18.88
CA LEU A 116 -15.63 -13.03 -18.64
C LEU A 116 -16.79 -12.24 -19.26
N GLN A 117 -16.57 -10.98 -19.63
CA GLN A 117 -17.52 -10.11 -20.34
C GLN A 117 -16.80 -9.43 -21.53
N PRO A 118 -16.41 -10.19 -22.56
CA PRO A 118 -15.83 -9.62 -23.76
C PRO A 118 -16.82 -8.67 -24.44
N ARG A 119 -16.34 -7.53 -24.93
CA ARG A 119 -17.14 -6.52 -25.65
C ARG A 119 -17.01 -6.77 -27.15
N GLY A 120 -18.10 -7.06 -27.86
CA GLY A 120 -18.09 -7.14 -29.33
C GLY A 120 -19.42 -7.56 -29.96
N PRO A 121 -19.56 -7.46 -31.30
CA PRO A 121 -20.73 -7.99 -32.01
C PRO A 121 -20.88 -9.50 -31.75
N GLY A 122 -22.02 -9.91 -31.17
CA GLY A 122 -22.28 -11.31 -30.81
C GLY A 122 -21.87 -11.72 -29.39
N SER A 123 -21.30 -10.83 -28.57
CA SER A 123 -21.07 -11.12 -27.16
C SER A 123 -22.37 -11.00 -26.36
N GLY A 124 -22.90 -12.12 -25.85
CA GLY A 124 -24.04 -12.11 -24.95
C GLY A 124 -23.69 -11.47 -23.60
N VAL A 125 -24.60 -10.66 -23.06
CA VAL A 125 -24.41 -10.04 -21.73
C VAL A 125 -24.44 -11.14 -20.68
N ASN A 126 -23.33 -11.30 -19.95
CA ASN A 126 -23.24 -12.28 -18.88
C ASN A 126 -23.69 -11.66 -17.55
N ASN A 127 -24.98 -11.85 -17.23
CA ASN A 127 -25.64 -11.24 -16.08
C ASN A 127 -25.23 -11.85 -14.72
N THR A 128 -24.54 -12.99 -14.72
CA THR A 128 -24.07 -13.66 -13.49
C THR A 128 -22.66 -13.21 -13.08
N VAL A 129 -22.00 -12.42 -13.94
CA VAL A 129 -20.66 -11.88 -13.70
C VAL A 129 -20.75 -10.40 -13.32
N LEU A 130 -19.78 -9.95 -12.52
CA LEU A 130 -19.54 -8.59 -12.05
C LEU A 130 -20.03 -7.50 -13.03
N GLN A 131 -21.08 -6.77 -12.65
CA GLN A 131 -21.71 -5.73 -13.47
C GLN A 131 -21.09 -4.36 -13.19
N GLY A 132 -20.65 -3.67 -14.24
CA GLY A 132 -20.06 -2.32 -14.15
C GLY A 132 -18.78 -2.20 -14.97
N ASP A 133 -18.23 -0.99 -15.07
CA ASP A 133 -16.90 -0.77 -15.63
C ASP A 133 -15.93 -0.48 -14.48
N TYR A 134 -15.19 -1.51 -14.03
CA TYR A 134 -14.25 -1.37 -12.91
C TYR A 134 -13.08 -0.45 -13.25
N ALA A 135 -12.70 -0.33 -14.52
CA ALA A 135 -11.64 0.58 -14.93
C ALA A 135 -12.11 2.03 -14.80
N LEU A 136 -13.34 2.31 -15.22
CA LEU A 136 -13.96 3.62 -15.01
C LEU A 136 -14.15 3.91 -13.52
N ALA A 137 -14.68 2.96 -12.75
CA ALA A 137 -14.89 3.14 -11.31
C ALA A 137 -13.58 3.40 -10.56
N LEU A 138 -12.50 2.68 -10.91
CA LEU A 138 -11.18 2.91 -10.35
C LEU A 138 -10.63 4.30 -10.74
N GLY A 139 -10.84 4.73 -12.00
CA GLY A 139 -10.47 6.07 -12.45
C GLY A 139 -11.19 7.17 -11.68
N VAL A 140 -12.51 7.04 -11.51
CA VAL A 140 -13.32 7.96 -10.71
C VAL A 140 -12.86 7.99 -9.25
N PHE A 141 -12.59 6.81 -8.67
CA PHE A 141 -12.06 6.70 -7.31
C PHE A 141 -10.74 7.46 -7.15
N TRP A 142 -9.80 7.32 -8.09
CA TRP A 142 -8.54 8.06 -8.05
C TRP A 142 -8.74 9.58 -8.12
N VAL A 143 -9.66 10.05 -8.98
CA VAL A 143 -10.00 11.47 -9.07
C VAL A 143 -10.56 11.98 -7.75
N VAL A 144 -11.54 11.28 -7.18
CA VAL A 144 -12.16 11.66 -5.89
C VAL A 144 -11.11 11.67 -4.77
N LEU A 145 -10.25 10.65 -4.72
CA LEU A 145 -9.19 10.55 -3.72
C LEU A 145 -8.17 11.68 -3.84
N ALA A 146 -7.76 12.03 -5.06
CA ALA A 146 -6.84 13.13 -5.33
C ALA A 146 -7.45 14.48 -4.91
N VAL A 147 -8.72 14.72 -5.25
CA VAL A 147 -9.44 15.94 -4.84
C VAL A 147 -9.56 16.01 -3.32
N ALA A 148 -9.98 14.93 -2.66
CA ALA A 148 -10.09 14.89 -1.20
C ALA A 148 -8.74 15.16 -0.52
N ALA A 149 -7.66 14.53 -0.99
CA ALA A 149 -6.32 14.74 -0.46
C ALA A 149 -5.86 16.21 -0.64
N ALA A 150 -6.10 16.79 -1.83
CA ALA A 150 -5.75 18.19 -2.11
C ALA A 150 -6.51 19.16 -1.19
N VAL A 151 -7.81 18.93 -0.97
CA VAL A 151 -8.64 19.75 -0.06
C VAL A 151 -8.10 19.69 1.37
N VAL A 152 -7.77 18.49 1.88
CA VAL A 152 -7.23 18.34 3.24
C VAL A 152 -5.85 19.00 3.37
N VAL A 153 -4.97 18.84 2.38
CA VAL A 153 -3.65 19.49 2.36
C VAL A 153 -3.79 21.02 2.38
N ALA A 154 -4.71 21.56 1.57
CA ALA A 154 -4.98 23.00 1.51
C ALA A 154 -5.55 23.52 2.85
N ALA A 155 -6.52 22.81 3.43
CA ALA A 155 -7.10 23.15 4.73
C ALA A 155 -6.02 23.24 5.82
N VAL A 156 -5.19 22.20 5.97
CA VAL A 156 -4.08 22.19 6.94
C VAL A 156 -3.10 23.34 6.70
N GLY A 157 -2.79 23.64 5.44
CA GLY A 157 -1.93 24.77 5.08
C GLY A 157 -2.51 26.12 5.50
N LEU A 158 -3.80 26.34 5.29
CA LEU A 158 -4.52 27.57 5.67
C LEU A 158 -4.59 27.73 7.20
N TYR A 159 -4.91 26.66 7.94
CA TYR A 159 -4.94 26.68 9.41
C TYR A 159 -3.57 26.96 10.02
N GLY A 160 -2.51 26.36 9.48
CA GLY A 160 -1.13 26.59 9.94
C GLY A 160 -0.62 28.01 9.71
N ARG A 161 -1.09 28.70 8.65
CA ARG A 161 -0.75 30.12 8.41
C ARG A 161 -1.46 31.04 9.40
N ARG A 162 -2.74 30.79 9.70
CA ARG A 162 -3.54 31.62 10.63
C ARG A 162 -3.02 31.59 12.07
N SER A 163 -2.51 30.46 12.54
CA SER A 163 -1.96 30.33 13.89
C SER A 163 -0.65 31.09 14.10
N LYS A 164 0.22 31.15 13.07
CA LYS A 164 1.48 31.93 13.13
C LYS A 164 1.23 33.44 13.21
N VAL A 165 0.27 33.97 12.46
CA VAL A 165 -0.09 35.40 12.49
C VAL A 165 -0.58 35.85 13.86
N ARG A 166 -1.34 35.00 14.56
CA ARG A 166 -1.88 35.32 15.89
C ARG A 166 -0.79 35.44 16.97
N LYS A 167 0.30 34.68 16.85
CA LYS A 167 1.39 34.65 17.84
C LYS A 167 2.34 35.86 17.77
N ILE A 168 2.32 36.60 16.66
CA ILE A 168 3.18 37.80 16.47
C ILE A 168 2.50 39.07 17.02
N ARG A 169 1.19 39.01 17.31
CA ARG A 169 0.38 40.16 17.76
C ARG A 169 0.12 40.21 19.28
N SER A 170 0.64 39.25 20.05
CA SER A 170 0.56 39.19 21.52
C SER A 170 1.93 39.42 22.12
#